data_AF-A0A2Z5UK66-F1
#
_entry.id   AF-A0A2Z5UK66-F1
#
_cell.length_a   1.000
_cell.length_b   1.000
_cell.length_c   1.000
_cell.angle_alpha   90.00
_cell.angle_beta   90.00
_cell.angle_gamma   90.00
#
_symmetry.space_group_name_H-M   'P 1'
#
loop_
_entity.id
_entity.type
_entity.pdbx_description
1 polymer ?
#
loop_
_entity_poly.entity_id
_entity_poly.type
_entity_poly.pdbx_seq_one_letter_code
_entity_poly.pdbx_strand_id
1 'polypeptide(L)'
;MNLSGYRLMWIFVMFDLPVDTKEHAREATKFREFLLDEGFEMSQFSIYARFCNGKEHYETYLRRIEAHLPERGEIHVLNFTDKQYENIIRFSSQRRQRQRKNPDQLALF
;
A
#
# COMPACT_ATOMS: atom_id res chain seq x y z
N MET A 1 -7.72 -15.10 22.23
CA MET A 1 -6.83 -13.92 22.39
C MET A 1 -7.59 -12.70 21.88
N ASN A 2 -7.97 -11.79 22.77
CA ASN A 2 -8.81 -10.63 22.41
C ASN A 2 -7.95 -9.59 21.70
N LEU A 3 -7.97 -9.61 20.36
CA LEU A 3 -7.37 -8.56 19.54
C LEU A 3 -8.32 -7.36 19.58
N SER A 4 -8.14 -6.50 20.58
CA SER A 4 -8.69 -5.13 20.55
C SER A 4 -8.47 -4.56 19.14
N GLY A 5 -9.51 -3.95 18.57
CA GLY A 5 -9.62 -3.54 17.14
C GLY A 5 -8.59 -2.54 16.62
N TYR A 6 -7.48 -2.34 17.34
CA TYR A 6 -6.34 -1.49 17.03
C TYR A 6 -5.12 -2.22 16.43
N ARG A 7 -5.14 -3.54 16.26
CA ARG A 7 -3.92 -4.28 15.88
C ARG A 7 -3.73 -4.53 14.39
N LEU A 8 -4.78 -4.48 13.56
CA LEU A 8 -4.67 -4.81 12.15
C LEU A 8 -4.97 -3.58 11.28
N MET A 9 -3.97 -3.15 10.52
CA MET A 9 -4.02 -1.96 9.70
C MET A 9 -3.53 -2.26 8.28
N TRP A 10 -3.94 -1.42 7.34
CA TRP A 10 -3.46 -1.43 5.97
C TRP A 10 -2.84 -0.09 5.63
N ILE A 11 -1.83 -0.11 4.77
CA ILE A 11 -1.15 1.06 4.23
C ILE A 11 -1.37 1.05 2.73
N PHE A 12 -1.90 2.14 2.17
CA PHE A 12 -1.78 2.44 0.75
C PHE A 12 -0.68 3.45 0.53
N VAL A 13 0.18 3.16 -0.45
CA VAL A 13 1.10 4.11 -1.06
C VAL A 13 0.60 4.35 -2.48
N MET A 14 0.16 5.58 -2.73
CA MET A 14 -0.32 6.04 -4.03
C MET A 14 0.70 7.03 -4.56
N PHE A 15 1.08 6.92 -5.82
CA PHE A 15 2.08 7.82 -6.38
C PHE A 15 1.74 8.27 -7.80
N ASP A 16 2.17 9.48 -8.12
CA ASP A 16 2.21 9.99 -9.49
C ASP A 16 3.63 10.48 -9.75
N LEU A 17 4.40 9.68 -10.49
CA LEU A 17 5.81 9.92 -10.75
C LEU A 17 6.01 10.20 -12.24
N PRO A 18 6.86 11.19 -12.60
CA PRO A 18 7.14 11.46 -14.00
C PRO A 18 7.80 10.27 -14.69
N VAL A 19 7.48 10.05 -15.97
CA VAL A 19 8.03 8.98 -16.81
C VAL A 19 8.34 9.45 -18.24
N ASP A 20 8.41 10.76 -18.44
CA ASP A 20 8.65 11.44 -19.71
C ASP A 20 10.09 11.27 -20.24
N THR A 21 11.05 11.01 -19.34
CA THR A 21 12.45 10.71 -19.68
C THR A 21 12.86 9.32 -19.22
N LYS A 22 13.96 8.79 -19.78
CA LYS A 22 14.51 7.50 -19.36
C LYS A 22 14.98 7.53 -17.91
N GLU A 23 15.57 8.64 -17.47
CA GLU A 23 15.97 8.85 -16.09
C GLU A 23 14.76 8.85 -15.15
N HIS A 24 13.71 9.61 -15.46
CA HIS A 24 12.50 9.64 -14.62
C HIS A 24 11.80 8.27 -14.56
N ALA A 25 11.71 7.56 -15.68
CA ALA A 25 11.13 6.22 -15.72
C ALA A 25 11.93 5.20 -14.88
N ARG A 26 13.27 5.34 -14.82
CA ARG A 26 14.13 4.51 -13.95
C ARG A 26 13.88 4.82 -12.48
N GLU A 27 13.80 6.08 -12.08
CA GLU A 27 13.52 6.45 -10.68
C GLU A 27 12.11 6.00 -10.24
N ALA A 28 11.11 6.12 -11.11
CA ALA A 28 9.77 5.60 -10.84
C ALA A 28 9.77 4.07 -10.67
N THR A 29 10.55 3.36 -11.50
CA THR A 29 10.73 1.91 -11.39
C THR A 29 11.42 1.54 -10.09
N LYS A 30 12.48 2.25 -9.71
CA LYS A 30 13.22 2.04 -8.47
C LYS A 30 12.35 2.23 -7.22
N PHE A 31 11.51 3.27 -7.19
CA PHE A 31 10.58 3.47 -6.08
C PHE A 31 9.55 2.35 -5.99
N ARG A 32 9.01 1.91 -7.15
CA ARG A 32 8.12 0.74 -7.21
C ARG A 32 8.81 -0.53 -6.70
N GLU A 33 10.04 -0.80 -7.12
CA GLU A 33 10.81 -1.98 -6.70
C GLU A 33 11.08 -1.94 -5.19
N PHE A 34 11.44 -0.80 -4.64
CA PHE A 34 11.54 -0.59 -3.19
C PHE A 34 10.25 -0.97 -2.46
N LEU A 35 9.07 -0.55 -2.95
CA LEU A 35 7.80 -0.93 -2.34
C LEU A 35 7.57 -2.45 -2.38
N LEU A 36 7.92 -3.11 -3.49
CA LEU A 36 7.82 -4.57 -3.61
C LEU A 36 8.78 -5.28 -2.64
N ASP A 37 10.00 -4.78 -2.49
CA ASP A 37 11.01 -5.33 -1.55
C ASP A 37 10.58 -5.15 -0.09
N GLU A 38 9.91 -4.04 0.22
CA GLU A 38 9.24 -3.83 1.51
C GLU A 38 7.96 -4.67 1.66
N GLY A 39 7.62 -5.50 0.68
CA GLY A 39 6.49 -6.43 0.67
C GLY A 39 5.13 -5.75 0.50
N PHE A 40 5.07 -4.59 -0.14
CA PHE A 40 3.81 -4.07 -0.64
C PHE A 40 3.38 -4.85 -1.89
N GLU A 41 2.08 -5.04 -2.02
CA GLU A 41 1.48 -5.68 -3.19
C GLU A 41 0.79 -4.63 -4.07
N MET A 42 0.87 -4.80 -5.39
CA MET A 42 0.18 -3.91 -6.32
C MET A 42 -1.33 -4.10 -6.21
N SER A 43 -2.04 -3.05 -5.78
CA SER A 43 -3.51 -3.03 -5.70
C SER A 43 -4.12 -2.55 -7.01
N GLN A 44 -3.60 -1.45 -7.57
CA GLN A 44 -3.94 -0.90 -8.88
C GLN A 44 -2.69 -0.24 -9.49
N PHE A 45 -2.80 0.31 -10.72
CA PHE A 45 -1.70 1.09 -11.28
C PHE A 45 -1.36 2.27 -10.35
N SER A 46 -0.07 2.38 -10.02
CA SER A 46 0.47 3.34 -9.05
C SER A 46 -0.14 3.35 -7.65
N ILE A 47 -0.79 2.24 -7.23
CA ILE A 47 -1.33 2.07 -5.87
C ILE A 47 -0.86 0.73 -5.30
N TYR A 48 -0.11 0.80 -4.21
CA TYR A 48 0.50 -0.34 -3.54
C TYR A 48 -0.03 -0.46 -2.12
N ALA A 49 -0.33 -1.69 -1.71
CA ALA A 49 -0.99 -1.99 -0.44
C ALA A 49 -0.12 -2.90 0.43
N ARG A 50 -0.08 -2.65 1.73
CA ARG A 50 0.58 -3.54 2.70
C ARG A 50 -0.22 -3.67 3.98
N PHE A 51 -0.32 -4.88 4.47
CA PHE A 51 -0.85 -5.16 5.81
C PHE A 51 0.22 -4.86 6.87
N CYS A 52 -0.16 -4.22 7.97
CA CYS A 52 0.73 -3.95 9.09
C CYS A 52 0.06 -4.20 10.45
N ASN A 53 0.87 -4.66 11.40
CA ASN A 53 0.43 -4.99 12.76
C ASN A 53 0.50 -3.77 13.68
N GLY A 54 -0.44 -2.85 13.49
CA GLY A 54 -0.61 -1.67 14.34
C GLY A 54 0.32 -0.50 14.01
N LYS A 55 0.25 0.51 14.87
CA LYS A 55 0.80 1.85 14.62
C LYS A 55 2.33 1.89 14.55
N GLU A 56 3.03 1.11 15.38
CA GLU A 56 4.51 1.10 15.39
C GLU A 56 5.10 0.58 14.07
N HIS A 57 4.50 -0.48 13.50
CA HIS A 57 4.88 -0.98 12.19
C HIS A 57 4.55 0.05 11.10
N TYR A 58 3.38 0.68 11.16
CA TYR A 58 3.03 1.76 10.24
C TYR A 58 4.07 2.90 10.24
N GLU A 59 4.46 3.40 11.42
CA GLU A 59 5.46 4.45 11.55
C GLU A 59 6.84 4.01 11.03
N THR A 60 7.19 2.73 11.21
CA THR A 60 8.42 2.16 10.65
C THR A 60 8.41 2.21 9.13
N TYR A 61 7.33 1.76 8.48
CA TYR A 61 7.21 1.82 7.02
C TYR A 61 7.16 3.25 6.51
N LEU A 62 6.52 4.17 7.24
CA LEU A 62 6.47 5.58 6.86
C LEU A 62 7.87 6.19 6.78
N ARG A 63 8.73 5.94 7.79
CA ARG A 63 10.13 6.40 7.77
C ARG A 63 10.94 5.78 6.62
N ARG A 64 10.69 4.51 6.30
CA ARG A 64 11.35 3.84 5.16
C ARG A 64 10.94 4.45 3.83
N ILE A 65 9.64 4.73 3.66
CA ILE A 65 9.11 5.42 2.46
C ILE A 65 9.73 6.81 2.35
N GLU A 66 9.76 7.58 3.44
CA GLU A 66 10.36 8.91 3.49
C GLU A 66 11.85 8.90 3.08
N ALA A 67 12.61 7.89 3.51
CA ALA A 67 14.02 7.72 3.14
C ALA A 67 14.25 7.32 1.67
N HIS A 68 13.21 6.88 0.96
CA HIS A 68 13.29 6.41 -0.44
C HIS A 68 12.45 7.26 -1.40
N LEU A 69 12.01 8.45 -0.99
CA LEU A 69 11.24 9.33 -1.87
C LEU A 69 12.07 9.68 -3.13
N PRO A 70 11.48 9.57 -4.33
CA PRO A 70 12.08 10.09 -5.54
C PRO A 70 12.15 11.62 -5.47
N GLU A 71 13.08 12.22 -6.22
CA GLU A 71 13.26 13.68 -6.26
C GLU A 71 12.05 14.43 -6.85
N ARG A 72 11.22 13.74 -7.64
CA ARG A 72 10.08 14.32 -8.35
C ARG A 72 8.84 13.45 -8.24
N GLY A 73 7.68 14.09 -8.39
CA GLY A 73 6.36 13.46 -8.33
C GLY A 73 5.70 13.65 -6.98
N GLU A 74 4.53 13.04 -6.83
CA GLU A 74 3.73 13.12 -5.61
C GLU A 74 3.51 11.72 -5.03
N ILE A 75 3.61 11.61 -3.72
CA ILE A 75 3.37 10.36 -2.99
C ILE A 75 2.39 10.65 -1.86
N HIS A 76 1.29 9.91 -1.85
CA HIS A 76 0.30 9.93 -0.78
C HIS A 76 0.30 8.60 -0.04
N VAL A 77 0.48 8.67 1.27
CA VAL A 77 0.37 7.51 2.16
C VAL A 77 -0.92 7.60 2.95
N LEU A 78 -1.74 6.56 2.89
CA LEU A 78 -3.01 6.50 3.60
C LEU A 78 -3.09 5.21 4.42
N ASN A 79 -3.43 5.35 5.70
CA ASN A 79 -3.61 4.22 6.59
C ASN A 79 -5.10 3.97 6.89
N PHE A 80 -5.47 2.69 7.00
CA PHE A 80 -6.84 2.27 7.30
C PHE A 80 -6.83 1.11 8.29
N THR A 81 -7.94 0.90 8.98
CA THR A 81 -8.17 -0.35 9.71
C THR A 81 -8.49 -1.48 8.75
N ASP A 82 -8.27 -2.71 9.19
CA ASP A 82 -8.65 -3.92 8.45
C ASP A 82 -10.13 -3.94 8.04
N LYS A 83 -11.01 -3.39 8.90
CA LYS A 83 -12.45 -3.26 8.59
C LYS A 83 -12.73 -2.21 7.51
N GLN A 84 -12.01 -1.10 7.53
CA GLN A 84 -12.13 -0.08 6.48
C GLN A 84 -11.66 -0.62 5.13
N TYR A 85 -10.58 -1.40 5.11
CA TYR A 85 -10.08 -2.05 3.88
C TYR A 85 -11.08 -3.05 3.28
N GLU A 86 -11.72 -3.88 4.13
CA GLU A 86 -12.79 -4.80 3.71
C GLU A 86 -13.97 -4.05 3.07
N ASN A 87 -14.29 -2.88 3.62
CA ASN A 87 -15.40 -2.05 3.17
C ASN A 87 -15.11 -1.26 1.87
N ILE A 88 -13.88 -1.30 1.33
CA ILE A 88 -13.55 -0.64 0.06
C ILE A 88 -14.48 -1.15 -1.05
N ILE A 89 -15.25 -0.23 -1.62
CA ILE A 89 -16.13 -0.50 -2.76
C ILE A 89 -15.28 -0.55 -4.02
N ARG A 90 -15.38 -1.67 -4.74
CA ARG A 90 -14.61 -1.91 -5.96
C ARG A 90 -15.57 -2.07 -7.13
N PHE A 91 -15.25 -1.39 -8.22
CA PHE A 91 -15.89 -1.56 -9.51
C PHE A 91 -14.84 -2.07 -10.51
N SER A 92 -15.23 -3.01 -11.36
CA SER A 92 -14.40 -3.47 -12.49
C SER A 92 -15.32 -3.89 -13.63
N SER A 93 -15.00 -3.49 -14.86
CA SER A 93 -15.78 -3.79 -16.07
C SER A 93 -17.28 -3.50 -15.90
N GLN A 94 -17.61 -2.29 -15.44
CA GLN A 94 -18.97 -1.80 -15.18
C GLN A 94 -19.79 -2.56 -14.11
N ARG A 95 -19.17 -3.46 -13.33
CA ARG A 95 -19.86 -4.22 -12.28
C ARG A 95 -19.21 -4.02 -10.92
N ARG A 96 -20.05 -3.99 -9.87
CA ARG A 96 -19.58 -4.05 -8.49
C ARG A 96 -18.92 -5.41 -8.26
N GLN A 97 -17.69 -5.38 -7.77
CA GLN A 97 -16.96 -6.60 -7.41
C GLN A 97 -17.29 -7.01 -5.98
N ARG A 98 -17.20 -8.32 -5.72
CA ARG A 98 -17.36 -8.84 -4.36
C ARG A 98 -16.27 -8.24 -3.47
N GLN A 99 -16.62 -7.92 -2.23
CA GLN A 99 -15.64 -7.52 -1.23
C GLN A 99 -14.57 -8.62 -1.11
N ARG A 100 -13.30 -8.22 -1.12
CA ARG A 100 -12.22 -9.14 -0.77
C ARG A 100 -12.41 -9.49 0.70
N LYS A 101 -12.44 -10.78 1.01
CA LYS A 101 -12.21 -11.21 2.40
C LYS A 101 -10.76 -10.87 2.72
N ASN A 102 -10.52 -10.29 3.89
CA ASN A 102 -9.16 -10.09 4.35
C ASN A 102 -8.47 -11.47 4.43
N PRO A 103 -7.19 -11.58 4.06
CA PRO A 103 -6.47 -12.84 4.16
C PRO A 103 -6.62 -13.38 5.59
N ASP A 104 -7.02 -14.64 5.73
CA ASP A 104 -7.10 -15.26 7.05
C ASP A 104 -5.73 -15.12 7.73
N GLN A 105 -5.73 -14.77 9.02
CA GLN A 105 -4.54 -14.44 9.80
C GLN A 105 -3.42 -15.52 9.77
N LEU A 106 -3.72 -16.72 9.28
CA LEU A 106 -2.82 -17.86 9.11
C LEU A 106 -2.15 -17.93 7.72
N ALA A 107 -2.52 -17.09 6.75
CA ALA A 107 -1.95 -17.08 5.40
C ALA A 107 -0.81 -16.07 5.21
N LEU A 108 -0.42 -15.36 6.26
CA LEU A 108 0.57 -14.27 6.25
C LEU A 108 1.88 -14.62 6.99
N PHE A 109 2.08 -15.90 7.35
CA PHE A 109 3.30 -16.41 7.99
C PHE A 109 3.86 -17.59 7.21
#